data_AF-A0A522I8G6-F1
#
_entry.id   AF-A0A522I8G6-F1
#
_cell.length_a   1.000
_cell.length_b   1.000
_cell.length_c   1.000
_cell.angle_alpha   90.00
_cell.angle_beta   90.00
_cell.angle_gamma   90.00
#
_symmetry.space_group_name_H-M   'P 1'
#
loop_
_entity.id
_entity.type
_entity.pdbx_description
1 polymer ?
#
loop_
_entity_poly.entity_id
_entity_poly.type
_entity_poly.pdbx_seq_one_letter_code
_entity_poly.pdbx_strand_id
1 'polypeptide(L)'
;APADMAGRLWVHQLQLTIADMVVEAHDVHHPIASGMYYEGQKVEALRRASDFRTKRMATLMPKYPLLSGLHERVAKLRELQDYFASDRRLPFGDGIFRHYPELDKH
;
A
#
# COMPACT_ATOMS: atom_id res chain seq x y z
N ALA A 1 -22.58 6.69 0.91
CA ALA A 1 -21.92 7.34 -0.24
C ALA A 1 -22.51 8.73 -0.44
N PRO A 2 -21.80 9.69 -1.08
CA PRO A 2 -22.33 11.03 -1.35
C PRO A 2 -23.63 10.99 -2.15
N ALA A 3 -24.55 11.91 -1.84
CA ALA A 3 -25.88 11.94 -2.43
C ALA A 3 -25.87 12.48 -3.88
N ASP A 4 -25.03 13.46 -4.16
CA ASP A 4 -24.94 14.16 -5.44
C ASP A 4 -23.88 13.57 -6.40
N MET A 5 -23.96 13.97 -7.67
CA MET A 5 -23.03 13.51 -8.70
C MET A 5 -21.61 13.99 -8.43
N ALA A 6 -21.44 15.25 -8.00
CA ALA A 6 -20.14 15.85 -7.74
C ALA A 6 -19.37 15.05 -6.67
N GLY A 7 -20.01 14.72 -5.55
CA GLY A 7 -19.41 13.92 -4.49
C GLY A 7 -19.10 12.50 -4.93
N ARG A 8 -19.96 11.88 -5.75
CA ARG A 8 -19.69 10.53 -6.29
C ARG A 8 -18.45 10.52 -7.20
N LEU A 9 -18.34 11.48 -8.11
CA LEU A 9 -17.16 11.63 -8.99
C LEU A 9 -15.88 11.89 -8.18
N TRP A 10 -15.97 12.71 -7.13
CA TRP A 10 -14.84 12.94 -6.24
C TRP A 10 -14.40 11.66 -5.51
N VAL A 11 -15.33 10.86 -5.00
CA VAL A 11 -15.00 9.55 -4.39
C VAL A 11 -14.39 8.59 -5.42
N HIS A 12 -14.88 8.58 -6.66
CA HIS A 12 -14.26 7.80 -7.73
C HIS A 12 -12.81 8.23 -8.00
N GLN A 13 -12.54 9.54 -8.02
CA GLN A 13 -11.17 10.04 -8.17
C GLN A 13 -10.24 9.58 -7.03
N LEU A 14 -10.73 9.55 -5.79
CA LEU A 14 -9.97 9.01 -4.65
C LEU A 14 -9.71 7.51 -4.82
N GLN A 15 -10.71 6.75 -5.27
CA GLN A 15 -10.56 5.31 -5.53
C GLN A 15 -9.53 5.02 -6.64
N LEU A 16 -9.50 5.82 -7.70
CA LEU A 16 -8.49 5.71 -8.75
C LEU A 16 -7.09 6.05 -8.21
N THR A 17 -6.97 7.10 -7.41
CA THR A 17 -5.70 7.47 -6.75
C THR A 17 -5.17 6.34 -5.85
N ILE A 18 -6.06 5.69 -5.09
CA ILE A 18 -5.68 4.55 -4.24
C ILE A 18 -5.27 3.35 -5.10
N ALA A 19 -5.97 3.09 -6.19
CA ALA A 19 -5.62 2.02 -7.12
C ALA A 19 -4.21 2.23 -7.71
N ASP A 20 -3.88 3.47 -8.11
CA ASP A 20 -2.53 3.82 -8.58
C ASP A 20 -1.49 3.56 -7.49
N MET A 21 -1.75 4.00 -6.25
CA MET A 21 -0.82 3.76 -5.13
C MET A 21 -0.58 2.26 -4.86
N VAL A 22 -1.61 1.44 -4.97
CA VAL A 22 -1.50 -0.03 -4.81
C VAL A 22 -0.65 -0.64 -5.92
N VAL A 23 -0.85 -0.22 -7.17
CA VAL A 23 -0.02 -0.67 -8.30
C VAL A 23 1.43 -0.23 -8.09
N GLU A 24 1.66 1.02 -7.70
CA GLU A 24 3.02 1.51 -7.47
C GLU A 24 3.75 0.77 -6.34
N ALA A 25 3.04 0.38 -5.28
CA ALA A 25 3.59 -0.45 -4.21
C ALA A 25 3.88 -1.87 -4.69
N HIS A 26 3.03 -2.45 -5.54
CA HIS A 26 3.25 -3.75 -6.16
C HIS A 26 4.48 -3.73 -7.09
N ASP A 27 4.66 -2.68 -7.88
CA ASP A 27 5.82 -2.57 -8.79
C ASP A 27 7.17 -2.54 -8.07
N VAL A 28 7.19 -2.26 -6.76
CA VAL A 28 8.43 -2.32 -5.97
C VAL A 28 9.06 -3.71 -6.02
N HIS A 29 8.28 -4.80 -6.09
CA HIS A 29 8.80 -6.17 -6.22
C HIS A 29 8.72 -6.72 -7.65
N HIS A 30 7.87 -6.15 -8.51
CA HIS A 30 7.78 -6.50 -9.94
C HIS A 30 7.94 -5.28 -10.87
N PRO A 31 9.10 -4.62 -10.88
CA PRO A 31 9.29 -3.33 -11.56
C PRO A 31 9.34 -3.42 -13.09
N ILE A 32 9.60 -4.59 -13.68
CA ILE A 32 9.69 -4.79 -15.13
C ILE A 32 8.46 -5.53 -15.64
N ALA A 33 8.20 -6.71 -15.07
CA ALA A 33 7.06 -7.55 -15.45
C ALA A 33 6.63 -8.43 -14.27
N SER A 34 5.32 -8.58 -14.10
CA SER A 34 4.73 -9.45 -13.07
C SER A 34 5.05 -10.94 -13.29
N GLY A 35 5.29 -11.35 -14.53
CA GLY A 35 5.66 -12.74 -14.87
C GLY A 35 7.14 -13.08 -14.65
N MET A 36 8.00 -12.10 -14.34
CA MET A 36 9.41 -12.34 -14.08
C MET A 36 9.66 -12.57 -12.58
N TYR A 37 10.57 -13.50 -12.26
CA TYR A 37 11.01 -13.70 -10.89
C TYR A 37 11.66 -12.44 -10.32
N TYR A 38 11.40 -12.14 -9.04
CA TYR A 38 12.01 -11.01 -8.31
C TYR A 38 13.54 -10.95 -8.48
N GLU A 39 14.22 -12.10 -8.34
CA GLU A 39 15.68 -12.17 -8.44
C GLU A 39 16.22 -11.68 -9.80
N GLY A 40 15.43 -11.84 -10.88
CA GLY A 40 15.80 -11.38 -12.22
C GLY A 40 15.64 -9.87 -12.44
N GLN A 41 15.04 -9.15 -11.48
CA GLN A 41 14.74 -7.71 -11.57
C GLN A 41 15.06 -6.97 -10.25
N LYS A 42 15.98 -7.54 -9.45
CA LYS A 42 16.34 -7.04 -8.11
C LYS A 42 16.98 -5.66 -8.14
N VAL A 43 17.80 -5.37 -9.16
CA VAL A 43 18.46 -4.06 -9.31
C VAL A 43 17.43 -2.96 -9.53
N GLU A 44 16.45 -3.23 -10.39
CA GLU A 44 15.33 -2.34 -10.68
C GLU A 44 14.41 -2.21 -9.46
N ALA A 45 14.20 -3.31 -8.73
CA ALA A 45 13.37 -3.32 -7.53
C ALA A 45 13.96 -2.40 -6.45
N LEU A 46 15.28 -2.44 -6.24
CA LEU A 46 15.98 -1.54 -5.32
C LEU A 46 15.83 -0.07 -5.72
N ARG A 47 15.99 0.25 -7.01
CA ARG A 47 15.80 1.62 -7.53
C ARG A 47 14.36 2.09 -7.34
N ARG A 48 13.38 1.24 -7.68
CA ARG A 48 11.95 1.50 -7.51
C ARG A 48 11.59 1.70 -6.04
N ALA A 49 12.13 0.87 -5.14
CA ALA A 49 11.89 0.96 -3.71
C ALA A 49 12.41 2.28 -3.11
N SER A 50 13.60 2.71 -3.53
CA SER A 50 14.17 3.99 -3.09
C SER A 50 13.30 5.18 -3.55
N ASP A 51 12.92 5.21 -4.83
CA ASP A 51 12.05 6.27 -5.38
C ASP A 51 10.65 6.25 -4.74
N PHE A 52 10.06 5.07 -4.57
CA PHE A 52 8.76 4.90 -3.96
C PHE A 52 8.73 5.44 -2.53
N ARG A 53 9.72 5.10 -1.70
CA ARG A 53 9.78 5.60 -0.31
C ARG A 53 10.09 7.10 -0.25
N THR A 54 11.12 7.55 -0.97
CA THR A 54 11.67 8.91 -0.81
C THR A 54 10.88 9.97 -1.57
N LYS A 55 10.15 9.59 -2.62
CA LYS A 55 9.36 10.53 -3.45
C LYS A 55 7.87 10.25 -3.37
N ARG A 56 7.43 9.04 -3.73
CA ARG A 56 6.00 8.73 -3.86
C ARG A 56 5.30 8.76 -2.51
N MET A 57 5.77 7.97 -1.55
CA MET A 57 5.20 7.95 -0.19
C MET A 57 5.36 9.28 0.52
N ALA A 58 6.52 9.94 0.39
CA ALA A 58 6.75 11.28 0.92
C ALA A 58 5.75 12.33 0.38
N THR A 59 5.28 12.16 -0.86
CA THR A 59 4.27 13.05 -1.46
C THR A 59 2.84 12.66 -1.06
N LEU A 60 2.51 11.36 -1.09
CA LEU A 60 1.14 10.87 -0.93
C LEU A 60 0.68 10.90 0.54
N MET A 61 1.54 10.49 1.48
CA MET A 61 1.20 10.41 2.90
C MET A 61 0.67 11.73 3.48
N PRO A 62 1.35 12.89 3.31
CA PRO A 62 0.83 14.16 3.82
C PRO A 62 -0.38 14.68 3.04
N LYS A 63 -0.58 14.26 1.79
CA LYS A 63 -1.71 14.68 0.95
C LYS A 63 -3.03 14.01 1.34
N TYR A 64 -2.96 12.81 1.91
CA TYR A 64 -4.14 12.03 2.32
C TYR A 64 -4.14 11.72 3.82
N PRO A 65 -4.15 12.73 4.71
CA PRO A 65 -4.06 12.50 6.16
C PRO A 65 -5.26 11.71 6.70
N LEU A 66 -6.43 11.83 6.06
CA LEU A 66 -7.62 11.06 6.41
C LEU A 66 -7.47 9.56 6.14
N LEU A 67 -6.61 9.16 5.19
CA LEU A 67 -6.33 7.74 4.93
C LEU A 67 -5.54 7.14 6.09
N SER A 68 -4.50 7.84 6.56
CA SER A 68 -3.74 7.44 7.76
C SER A 68 -4.62 7.42 9.00
N GLY A 69 -5.45 8.46 9.19
CA GLY A 69 -6.42 8.50 10.28
C GLY A 69 -7.47 7.39 10.21
N LEU A 70 -7.92 7.01 9.01
CA LEU A 70 -8.83 5.87 8.82
C LEU A 70 -8.15 4.56 9.22
N HIS A 71 -6.93 4.32 8.74
CA HIS A 71 -6.15 3.15 9.12
C HIS A 71 -6.01 3.04 10.65
N GLU A 72 -5.62 4.12 11.32
CA GLU A 72 -5.52 4.15 12.78
C GLU A 72 -6.85 3.90 13.49
N ARG A 73 -7.93 4.49 12.98
CA ARG A 73 -9.28 4.28 13.54
C ARG A 73 -9.70 2.82 13.42
N VAL A 74 -9.51 2.21 12.25
CA VAL A 74 -9.80 0.78 12.03
C VAL A 74 -8.96 -0.09 12.96
N ALA A 75 -7.68 0.23 13.14
CA ALA A 75 -6.81 -0.49 14.06
C ALA A 75 -7.27 -0.42 15.53
N LYS A 76 -8.03 0.61 15.90
CA LYS A 76 -8.56 0.85 17.26
C LYS A 76 -10.02 0.42 17.46
N LEU A 77 -10.69 -0.12 16.43
CA LEU A 77 -12.07 -0.59 16.56
C LEU A 77 -12.16 -1.73 17.57
N ARG A 78 -13.02 -1.58 18.58
CA ARG A 78 -13.16 -2.54 19.69
C ARG A 78 -13.57 -3.93 19.18
N GLU A 79 -14.46 -3.96 18.20
CA GLU A 79 -14.97 -5.15 17.54
C GLU A 79 -13.91 -5.95 16.78
N LEU A 80 -12.76 -5.35 16.44
CA LEU A 80 -11.66 -6.02 15.76
C LEU A 80 -10.56 -6.49 16.70
N GLN A 81 -10.54 -6.06 17.97
CA GLN A 81 -9.43 -6.36 18.88
C GLN A 81 -9.34 -7.87 19.17
N ASP A 82 -10.47 -8.55 19.38
CA ASP A 82 -10.51 -9.99 19.59
C ASP A 82 -9.98 -10.76 18.37
N TYR A 83 -10.21 -10.26 17.16
CA TYR A 83 -9.63 -10.83 15.95
C TYR A 83 -8.12 -10.56 15.87
N PHE A 84 -7.70 -9.32 16.13
CA PHE A 84 -6.30 -8.91 16.08
C PHE A 84 -5.41 -9.63 17.10
N ALA A 85 -5.97 -10.03 18.24
CA ALA A 85 -5.27 -10.81 19.27
C ALA A 85 -5.38 -12.33 19.09
N SER A 86 -6.12 -12.82 18.09
CA SER A 86 -6.34 -14.25 17.87
C SER A 86 -5.43 -14.85 16.81
N ASP A 87 -5.25 -16.17 16.86
CA ASP A 87 -4.55 -16.95 15.82
C ASP A 87 -5.24 -16.93 14.45
N ARG A 88 -6.47 -16.40 14.36
CA ARG A 88 -7.19 -16.23 13.08
C ARG A 88 -6.55 -15.16 12.21
N ARG A 89 -5.88 -14.16 12.80
CA ARG A 89 -5.16 -13.12 12.06
C ARG A 89 -3.76 -13.63 11.75
N LEU A 90 -3.60 -14.21 10.58
CA LEU A 90 -2.29 -14.64 10.10
C LEU A 90 -1.35 -13.43 9.90
N PRO A 91 -0.07 -13.53 10.30
CA PRO A 91 0.92 -12.52 9.99
C PRO A 91 1.15 -12.45 8.48
N PHE A 92 1.76 -11.35 8.02
CA PHE A 92 2.34 -11.32 6.69
C PHE A 92 3.44 -12.39 6.56
N GLY A 93 3.63 -12.89 5.35
CA GLY A 93 4.61 -13.93 5.03
C GLY A 93 4.97 -13.85 3.56
N ASP A 94 5.24 -14.99 2.93
CA ASP A 94 5.63 -15.05 1.52
C ASP A 94 4.46 -14.91 0.51
N GLY A 95 3.39 -14.23 0.92
CA GLY A 95 2.22 -13.95 0.10
C GLY A 95 2.31 -12.63 -0.68
N ILE A 96 1.16 -12.01 -0.91
CA ILE A 96 1.03 -10.75 -1.68
C ILE A 96 1.86 -9.62 -1.06
N PHE A 97 1.81 -9.47 0.26
CA PHE A 97 2.63 -8.50 0.99
C PHE A 97 3.81 -9.24 1.63
N ARG A 98 4.91 -9.31 0.89
CA ARG A 98 6.16 -9.93 1.32
C ARG A 98 7.18 -8.88 1.73
N HIS A 99 7.87 -9.12 2.83
CA HIS A 99 8.96 -8.26 3.28
C HIS A 99 10.28 -8.69 2.62
N TYR A 100 10.89 -7.76 1.88
CA TYR A 100 12.25 -7.89 1.35
C TYR A 100 13.15 -6.87 2.06
N PRO A 101 13.94 -7.28 3.08
CA PRO A 101 14.72 -6.34 3.89
C PRO A 101 15.67 -5.43 3.10
N GLU A 102 16.14 -5.88 1.94
CA GLU A 102 16.96 -5.09 1.03
C GLU A 102 16.23 -3.90 0.40
N LEU A 103 14.91 -3.98 0.23
CA LEU A 103 14.10 -2.91 -0.38
C LEU A 103 13.83 -1.75 0.60
N ASP A 104 14.00 -1.99 1.90
CA ASP A 104 13.87 -0.97 2.96
C ASP A 104 15.15 -0.17 3.20
N LYS A 105 16.27 -0.52 2.56
CA LYS A 105 17.57 0.15 2.80
C LYS A 105 17.60 1.53 2.13
N HIS A 106 18.02 2.56 2.86
CA HIS A 106 18.11 3.94 2.36
C HIS A 106 19.28 4.15 1.41
#